data_AF-M7TFI5-F1
#
_entry.id   AF-M7TFI5-F1
#
_cell.length_a   1.000
_cell.length_b   1.000
_cell.length_c   1.000
_cell.angle_alpha   90.00
_cell.angle_beta   90.00
_cell.angle_gamma   90.00
#
_symmetry.space_group_name_H-M   'P 1'
#
loop_
_entity.id
_entity.type
_entity.pdbx_description
1 polymer ?
#
loop_
_entity_poly.entity_id
_entity_poly.type
_entity_poly.pdbx_seq_one_letter_code
_entity_poly.pdbx_strand_id
1 'polypeptide(L)'
;MSEALSPLPEEVTQDKKNKRGSNGSWLEEAEAHMQRDLETSKKELELTKGVAEDIERRLLTATTAATSQDRPSSGGSNSSSRRIRDQKVLMSACQEYSRSRVHLLRQRLRQVAFWSNNRKMGQKTPVQAPADWAAADLEWAQWLGEQAAARSGRPKREQRDGTDSATGLE
;
A
#
# COMPACT_ATOMS: atom_id res chain seq x y z
N MET A 1 36.69 18.51 70.37
CA MET A 1 35.98 17.45 69.62
C MET A 1 36.38 17.59 68.17
N SER A 2 37.04 16.53 67.65
CA SER A 2 37.19 16.09 66.25
C SER A 2 37.70 17.05 65.16
N GLU A 3 38.99 16.84 64.84
CA GLU A 3 39.51 16.35 63.53
C GLU A 3 39.11 17.04 62.21
N ALA A 4 40.01 17.90 61.75
CA ALA A 4 40.92 17.76 60.60
C ALA A 4 40.47 17.13 59.26
N LEU A 5 40.99 17.78 58.18
CA LEU A 5 41.50 17.27 56.88
C LEU A 5 40.69 17.66 55.61
N SER A 6 41.22 18.66 54.88
CA SER A 6 41.20 18.70 53.40
C SER A 6 42.19 17.65 52.85
N PRO A 7 42.09 17.09 51.60
CA PRO A 7 42.03 17.82 50.30
C PRO A 7 41.24 17.15 49.13
N LEU A 8 41.16 17.86 47.98
CA LEU A 8 40.59 17.50 46.66
C LEU A 8 41.18 16.22 46.00
N PRO A 9 40.47 15.56 45.03
CA PRO A 9 40.82 15.74 43.60
C PRO A 9 39.65 15.65 42.58
N GLU A 10 39.97 16.02 41.34
CA GLU A 10 39.19 15.97 40.09
C GLU A 10 38.51 14.62 39.80
N GLU A 11 37.28 14.64 39.28
CA GLU A 11 36.80 13.58 38.39
C GLU A 11 36.11 14.14 37.15
N VAL A 12 36.84 14.03 36.05
CA VAL A 12 36.36 14.14 34.67
C VAL A 12 35.30 13.06 34.46
N THR A 13 34.03 13.45 34.33
CA THR A 13 33.02 12.57 33.71
C THR A 13 32.68 13.08 32.31
N GLN A 14 33.44 12.50 31.40
CA GLN A 14 33.29 12.46 29.97
C GLN A 14 31.89 11.93 29.61
N ASP A 15 30.91 12.81 29.44
CA ASP A 15 29.59 12.45 28.90
C ASP A 15 29.66 12.24 27.37
N LYS A 16 30.40 11.19 27.00
CA LYS A 16 30.42 10.60 25.66
C LYS A 16 29.78 9.22 25.75
N LYS A 17 28.48 9.15 25.98
CA LYS A 17 27.73 7.90 25.73
C LYS A 17 26.25 8.19 25.56
N ASN A 18 25.82 8.37 24.30
CA ASN A 18 24.55 7.82 23.76
C ASN A 18 24.25 8.28 22.31
N LYS A 19 25.21 8.12 21.38
CA LYS A 19 24.95 8.17 19.92
C LYS A 19 25.28 6.85 19.22
N ARG A 20 24.95 5.73 19.88
CA ARG A 20 24.90 4.37 19.31
C ARG A 20 23.61 3.64 19.70
N GLY A 21 22.51 4.39 19.87
CA GLY A 21 21.19 3.84 20.12
C GLY A 21 20.44 3.60 18.82
N SER A 22 20.09 2.33 18.57
CA SER A 22 19.09 1.86 17.59
C SER A 22 19.43 1.73 16.11
N ASN A 23 20.62 1.20 15.77
CA ASN A 23 20.69 0.40 14.53
C ASN A 23 19.96 -0.95 14.71
N GLY A 24 19.53 -1.28 15.94
CA GLY A 24 18.76 -2.45 16.38
C GLY A 24 17.38 -2.58 15.76
N SER A 25 16.60 -1.51 15.78
CA SER A 25 15.14 -1.67 15.73
C SER A 25 14.52 -1.71 14.33
N TRP A 26 15.18 -1.17 13.29
CA TRP A 26 14.50 -1.05 11.99
C TRP A 26 14.11 -2.40 11.35
N LEU A 27 14.95 -3.44 11.51
CA LEU A 27 14.64 -4.78 10.97
C LEU A 27 13.43 -5.40 11.67
N GLU A 28 13.36 -5.27 12.99
CA GLU A 28 12.26 -5.79 13.81
C GLU A 28 10.96 -5.01 13.54
N GLU A 29 11.06 -3.68 13.47
CA GLU A 29 9.95 -2.80 13.10
C GLU A 29 9.44 -3.10 11.69
N ALA A 30 10.34 -3.28 10.72
CA ALA A 30 10.00 -3.62 9.34
C ALA A 30 9.34 -5.00 9.27
N GLU A 31 9.87 -6.01 9.98
CA GLU A 31 9.27 -7.35 10.05
C GLU A 31 7.86 -7.30 10.62
N ALA A 32 7.67 -6.65 11.78
CA ALA A 32 6.37 -6.54 12.42
C ALA A 32 5.35 -5.76 11.55
N HIS A 33 5.80 -4.69 10.89
CA HIS A 33 4.98 -3.93 9.95
C HIS A 33 4.57 -4.77 8.75
N MET A 34 5.52 -5.40 8.07
CA MET A 34 5.26 -6.23 6.88
C MET A 34 4.40 -7.44 7.20
N GLN A 35 4.53 -8.01 8.40
CA GLN A 35 3.68 -9.11 8.84
C GLN A 35 2.22 -8.65 9.02
N ARG A 36 2.00 -7.48 9.64
CA ARG A 36 0.66 -6.88 9.74
C ARG A 36 0.06 -6.57 8.37
N ASP A 37 0.86 -5.99 7.48
CA ASP A 37 0.43 -5.68 6.12
C ASP A 37 0.12 -6.94 5.32
N LEU A 38 0.89 -8.02 5.52
CA LEU A 38 0.68 -9.29 4.85
C LEU A 38 -0.65 -9.91 5.28
N GLU A 39 -0.94 -9.94 6.58
CA GLU A 39 -2.21 -10.43 7.09
C GLU A 39 -3.39 -9.58 6.62
N THR A 40 -3.22 -8.26 6.58
CA THR A 40 -4.23 -7.34 6.02
C THR A 40 -4.48 -7.62 4.54
N SER A 41 -3.42 -7.73 3.74
CA SER A 41 -3.51 -8.00 2.30
C SER A 41 -4.15 -9.36 2.00
N LYS A 42 -3.92 -10.38 2.85
CA LYS A 42 -4.62 -11.68 2.75
C LYS A 42 -6.12 -11.54 3.01
N LYS A 43 -6.51 -10.80 4.04
CA LYS A 43 -7.93 -10.56 4.35
C LYS A 43 -8.64 -9.80 3.23
N GLU A 44 -7.98 -8.78 2.67
CA GLU A 44 -8.49 -8.04 1.50
C GLU A 44 -8.66 -8.96 0.28
N LEU A 45 -7.70 -9.87 0.04
CA LEU A 45 -7.81 -10.85 -1.04
C LEU A 45 -9.01 -11.80 -0.85
N GLU A 46 -9.23 -12.31 0.35
CA GLU A 46 -10.39 -13.17 0.63
C GLU A 46 -11.72 -12.40 0.49
N LEU A 47 -11.77 -11.15 0.96
CA LEU A 47 -12.95 -10.29 0.78
C LEU A 47 -13.26 -10.06 -0.71
N THR A 48 -12.25 -9.71 -1.51
CA THR A 48 -12.41 -9.46 -2.94
C THR A 48 -12.77 -10.72 -3.74
N LYS A 49 -12.34 -11.90 -3.30
CA LYS A 49 -12.83 -13.19 -3.84
C LYS A 49 -14.32 -13.37 -3.56
N GLY A 50 -14.76 -13.19 -2.31
CA GLY A 50 -16.17 -13.34 -1.95
C GLY A 50 -17.09 -12.39 -2.72
N VAL A 51 -16.66 -11.13 -2.91
CA VAL A 51 -17.42 -10.17 -3.73
C VAL A 51 -17.43 -10.56 -5.20
N ALA A 52 -16.32 -11.05 -5.75
CA ALA A 52 -16.27 -11.51 -7.15
C ALA A 52 -17.20 -12.70 -7.41
N GLU A 53 -17.21 -13.70 -6.53
CA GLU A 53 -18.12 -14.85 -6.61
C GLU A 53 -19.59 -14.39 -6.59
N ASP A 54 -19.90 -13.38 -5.77
CA ASP A 54 -21.24 -12.81 -5.72
C ASP A 54 -21.65 -12.07 -7.00
N ILE A 55 -20.71 -11.36 -7.62
CA ILE A 55 -20.92 -10.74 -8.94
C ILE A 55 -21.14 -11.81 -10.01
N GLU A 56 -20.40 -12.92 -9.97
CA GLU A 56 -20.57 -14.03 -10.91
C GLU A 56 -21.93 -14.71 -10.77
N ARG A 57 -22.42 -14.93 -9.54
CA ARG A 57 -23.78 -15.39 -9.29
C ARG A 57 -24.82 -14.45 -9.89
N ARG A 58 -24.67 -13.14 -9.68
CA ARG A 58 -25.58 -12.11 -10.25
C ARG A 58 -25.55 -12.09 -11.78
N LEU A 59 -24.40 -12.28 -12.41
CA LEU A 59 -24.29 -12.41 -13.87
C LEU A 59 -25.00 -13.65 -14.39
N LEU A 60 -24.85 -14.79 -13.70
CA LEU A 60 -25.49 -16.03 -14.08
C LEU A 60 -27.02 -15.89 -14.00
N THR A 61 -27.55 -15.36 -12.90
CA THR A 61 -28.99 -15.11 -12.74
C THR A 61 -29.54 -14.14 -13.79
N ALA A 62 -28.80 -13.08 -14.12
CA ALA A 62 -29.21 -12.13 -15.16
C ALA A 62 -29.26 -12.80 -16.55
N THR A 63 -28.34 -13.72 -16.83
CA THR A 63 -28.27 -14.45 -18.11
C THR A 63 -29.39 -15.48 -18.25
N THR A 64 -29.68 -16.24 -17.19
CA THR A 64 -30.77 -17.22 -17.20
C THR A 64 -32.13 -16.55 -17.29
N ALA A 65 -32.34 -15.43 -16.58
CA ALA A 65 -33.56 -14.64 -16.68
C ALA A 65 -33.80 -14.08 -18.09
N ALA A 66 -32.74 -13.61 -18.76
CA ALA A 66 -32.82 -13.10 -20.13
C ALA A 66 -33.16 -14.20 -21.16
N THR A 67 -32.70 -15.43 -20.93
CA THR A 67 -32.96 -16.58 -21.82
C THR A 67 -34.39 -17.12 -21.66
N SER A 68 -35.05 -16.82 -20.54
CA SER A 68 -36.39 -17.32 -20.21
C SER A 68 -37.52 -16.36 -20.61
N GLN A 69 -37.22 -15.16 -21.11
CA GLN A 69 -38.19 -14.15 -21.51
C GLN A 69 -38.25 -13.97 -23.02
N ASP A 70 -39.25 -14.59 -23.64
CA ASP A 70 -39.66 -14.43 -25.05
C ASP A 70 -40.40 -13.09 -25.30
N ARG A 71 -39.96 -11.98 -24.68
CA ARG A 71 -40.67 -10.69 -24.76
C ARG A 71 -39.73 -9.51 -25.04
N PRO A 72 -40.03 -8.65 -26.03
CA PRO A 72 -39.19 -7.50 -26.32
C PRO A 72 -39.42 -6.46 -25.23
N SER A 73 -38.48 -6.30 -24.31
CA SER A 73 -38.52 -5.24 -23.31
C SER A 73 -37.21 -4.46 -23.27
N SER A 74 -37.25 -3.34 -23.97
CA SER A 74 -36.88 -2.01 -23.47
C SER A 74 -35.53 -1.88 -22.74
N GLY A 75 -34.56 -1.27 -23.44
CA GLY A 75 -33.51 -0.32 -22.97
C GLY A 75 -32.69 -0.54 -21.69
N GLY A 76 -33.27 -1.03 -20.59
CA GLY A 76 -32.64 -1.13 -19.27
C GLY A 76 -31.79 -2.39 -19.03
N SER A 77 -32.08 -3.50 -19.71
CA SER A 77 -31.37 -4.78 -19.53
C SER A 77 -29.87 -4.70 -19.90
N ASN A 78 -29.55 -3.97 -20.98
CA ASN A 78 -28.18 -3.81 -21.45
C ASN A 78 -27.31 -2.97 -20.50
N SER A 79 -27.90 -1.99 -19.81
CA SER A 79 -27.18 -1.12 -18.87
C SER A 79 -26.80 -1.86 -17.58
N SER A 80 -27.72 -2.65 -17.02
CA SER A 80 -27.47 -3.45 -15.81
C SER A 80 -26.44 -4.55 -16.05
N SER A 81 -26.55 -5.28 -17.17
CA SER A 81 -25.56 -6.30 -17.55
C SER A 81 -24.16 -5.72 -17.77
N ARG A 82 -24.06 -4.54 -18.39
CA ARG A 82 -22.78 -3.85 -18.57
C ARG A 82 -22.17 -3.45 -17.23
N ARG A 83 -22.96 -2.85 -16.32
CA ARG A 83 -22.48 -2.46 -14.98
C ARG A 83 -21.95 -3.64 -14.17
N ILE A 84 -22.63 -4.79 -14.20
CA ILE A 84 -22.18 -5.99 -13.46
C ILE A 84 -20.88 -6.52 -14.09
N ARG A 85 -20.73 -6.49 -15.42
CA ARG A 85 -19.48 -6.82 -16.11
C ARG A 85 -18.34 -5.87 -15.72
N ASP A 86 -18.60 -4.58 -15.65
CA ASP A 86 -17.59 -3.59 -15.22
C ASP A 86 -17.14 -3.83 -13.77
N GLN A 87 -18.09 -4.19 -12.89
CA GLN A 87 -17.78 -4.60 -11.51
C GLN A 87 -16.95 -5.88 -11.47
N LYS A 88 -17.20 -6.86 -12.34
CA LYS A 88 -16.38 -8.07 -12.45
C LYS A 88 -14.93 -7.73 -12.80
N VAL A 89 -14.72 -6.90 -13.83
CA VAL A 89 -13.37 -6.47 -14.24
C VAL A 89 -12.66 -5.72 -13.11
N LEU A 90 -13.37 -4.85 -12.39
CA LEU A 90 -12.80 -4.14 -11.25
C LEU A 90 -12.37 -5.11 -10.14
N MET A 91 -13.20 -6.10 -9.80
CA MET A 91 -12.83 -7.09 -8.78
C MET A 91 -11.65 -7.97 -9.21
N SER A 92 -11.54 -8.32 -10.50
CA SER A 92 -10.36 -9.02 -11.03
C SER A 92 -9.08 -8.19 -10.81
N ALA A 93 -9.11 -6.89 -11.14
CA ALA A 93 -7.97 -6.00 -10.91
C ALA A 93 -7.61 -5.89 -9.41
N CYS A 94 -8.61 -5.79 -8.52
CA CYS A 94 -8.38 -5.78 -7.07
C CYS A 94 -7.72 -7.09 -6.60
N GLN A 95 -8.14 -8.24 -7.12
CA GLN A 95 -7.54 -9.53 -6.75
C GLN A 95 -6.10 -9.65 -7.25
N GLU A 96 -5.82 -9.23 -8.49
CA GLU A 96 -4.46 -9.20 -9.05
C GLU A 96 -3.54 -8.31 -8.21
N TYR A 97 -4.04 -7.13 -7.80
CA TYR A 97 -3.35 -6.25 -6.87
C TYR A 97 -3.06 -6.93 -5.54
N SER A 98 -4.07 -7.45 -4.84
CA SER A 98 -3.87 -8.06 -3.52
C SER A 98 -2.94 -9.27 -3.58
N ARG A 99 -3.00 -10.09 -4.66
CA ARG A 99 -2.06 -11.20 -4.88
C ARG A 99 -0.62 -10.71 -5.06
N SER A 100 -0.43 -9.66 -5.86
CA SER A 100 0.89 -9.08 -6.12
C SER A 100 1.49 -8.48 -4.83
N ARG A 101 0.67 -7.77 -4.05
CA ARG A 101 1.06 -7.22 -2.74
C ARG A 101 1.45 -8.31 -1.75
N VAL A 102 0.66 -9.38 -1.64
CA VAL A 102 0.99 -10.55 -0.80
C VAL A 102 2.32 -11.18 -1.24
N HIS A 103 2.56 -11.31 -2.53
CA HIS A 103 3.83 -11.86 -3.04
C HIS A 103 5.02 -10.96 -2.66
N LEU A 104 4.92 -9.65 -2.92
CA LEU A 104 5.98 -8.68 -2.60
C LEU A 104 6.32 -8.66 -1.11
N LEU A 105 5.31 -8.61 -0.23
CA LEU A 105 5.51 -8.61 1.22
C LEU A 105 6.23 -9.87 1.69
N ARG A 106 5.90 -11.04 1.11
CA ARG A 106 6.64 -12.30 1.37
C ARG A 106 8.10 -12.23 0.94
N GLN A 107 8.40 -11.62 -0.21
CA GLN A 107 9.79 -11.44 -0.65
C GLN A 107 10.56 -10.52 0.31
N ARG A 108 9.98 -9.39 0.69
CA ARG A 108 10.60 -8.44 1.60
C ARG A 108 10.81 -9.05 2.99
N LEU A 109 9.85 -9.79 3.52
CA LEU A 109 10.02 -10.55 4.78
C LEU A 109 11.18 -11.55 4.71
N ARG A 110 11.37 -12.26 3.59
CA ARG A 110 12.54 -13.13 3.40
C ARG A 110 13.85 -12.34 3.41
N GLN A 111 13.88 -11.16 2.77
CA GLN A 111 15.06 -10.29 2.78
C GLN A 111 15.38 -9.78 4.19
N VAL A 112 14.35 -9.36 4.94
CA VAL A 112 14.49 -8.95 6.35
C VAL A 112 15.00 -10.11 7.21
N ALA A 113 14.42 -11.31 7.07
CA ALA A 113 14.88 -12.49 7.80
C ALA A 113 16.34 -12.85 7.48
N PHE A 114 16.73 -12.77 6.20
CA PHE A 114 18.12 -12.95 5.77
C PHE A 114 19.06 -11.95 6.42
N TRP A 115 18.72 -10.64 6.41
CA TRP A 115 19.53 -9.62 7.07
C TRP A 115 19.56 -9.80 8.59
N SER A 116 18.43 -10.13 9.22
CA SER A 116 18.37 -10.43 10.65
C SER A 116 19.33 -11.57 11.02
N ASN A 117 19.38 -12.63 10.21
CA ASN A 117 20.32 -13.73 10.41
C ASN A 117 21.79 -13.30 10.20
N ASN A 118 22.10 -12.60 9.11
CA ASN A 118 23.46 -12.12 8.84
C ASN A 118 23.96 -11.20 9.95
N ARG A 119 23.09 -10.36 10.50
CA ARG A 119 23.39 -9.50 11.63
C ARG A 119 23.75 -10.30 12.88
N LYS A 120 23.01 -11.37 13.19
CA LYS A 120 23.32 -12.29 14.30
C LYS A 120 24.68 -12.96 14.13
N MET A 121 25.09 -13.20 12.88
CA MET A 121 26.40 -13.73 12.51
C MET A 121 27.51 -12.66 12.45
N GLY A 122 27.22 -11.41 12.84
CA GLY A 122 28.19 -10.30 12.81
C GLY A 122 28.52 -9.77 11.42
N GLN A 123 27.77 -10.17 10.39
CA GLN A 123 27.94 -9.69 9.02
C GLN A 123 27.30 -8.32 8.83
N LYS A 124 27.76 -7.60 7.79
CA LYS A 124 27.20 -6.30 7.41
C LYS A 124 25.78 -6.48 6.87
N THR A 125 24.88 -5.62 7.33
CA THR A 125 23.49 -5.52 6.87
C THR A 125 23.15 -4.07 6.54
N PRO A 126 22.08 -3.81 5.76
CA PRO A 126 21.61 -2.46 5.55
C PRO A 126 21.27 -1.77 6.88
N VAL A 127 21.53 -0.46 6.94
CA VAL A 127 21.24 0.38 8.12
C VAL A 127 19.76 0.80 8.16
N GLN A 128 19.08 0.71 7.01
CA GLN A 128 17.67 1.04 6.82
C GLN A 128 17.09 0.21 5.67
N ALA A 129 15.78 0.29 5.47
CA ALA A 129 15.12 -0.29 4.31
C ALA A 129 15.69 0.28 3.00
N PRO A 130 15.85 -0.56 1.95
CA PRO A 130 16.22 -0.08 0.62
C PRO A 130 15.26 1.00 0.12
N ALA A 131 15.80 2.09 -0.45
CA ALA A 131 14.99 3.18 -0.99
C ALA A 131 14.00 2.71 -2.08
N ASP A 132 14.43 1.72 -2.87
CA ASP A 132 13.64 1.12 -3.95
C ASP A 132 12.33 0.48 -3.46
N TRP A 133 12.25 0.09 -2.18
CA TRP A 133 11.00 -0.41 -1.61
C TRP A 133 9.95 0.70 -1.55
N ALA A 134 10.33 1.89 -1.09
CA ALA A 134 9.42 3.03 -1.01
C ALA A 134 9.04 3.53 -2.41
N ALA A 135 9.97 3.53 -3.35
CA ALA A 135 9.69 3.87 -4.75
C ALA A 135 8.66 2.92 -5.37
N ALA A 136 8.85 1.60 -5.22
CA ALA A 136 7.92 0.61 -5.71
C ALA A 136 6.52 0.74 -5.07
N ASP A 137 6.46 1.05 -3.77
CA ASP A 137 5.18 1.25 -3.08
C ASP A 137 4.44 2.50 -3.60
N LEU A 138 5.17 3.57 -3.90
CA LEU A 138 4.62 4.80 -4.48
C LEU A 138 4.12 4.59 -5.90
N GLU A 139 4.92 3.95 -6.77
CA GLU A 139 4.53 3.63 -8.14
C GLU A 139 3.27 2.77 -8.18
N TRP A 140 3.17 1.79 -7.27
CA TRP A 140 1.97 0.96 -7.14
C TRP A 140 0.75 1.75 -6.66
N ALA A 141 0.91 2.66 -5.71
CA ALA A 141 -0.18 3.51 -5.25
C ALA A 141 -0.67 4.45 -6.37
N GLN A 142 0.24 4.99 -7.18
CA GLN A 142 -0.09 5.82 -8.33
C GLN A 142 -0.84 5.02 -9.39
N TRP A 143 -0.34 3.83 -9.77
CA TRP A 143 -0.99 2.96 -10.74
C TRP A 143 -2.42 2.59 -10.31
N LEU A 144 -2.64 2.27 -9.02
CA LEU A 144 -3.99 2.04 -8.50
C LEU A 144 -4.89 3.28 -8.60
N GLY A 145 -4.34 4.46 -8.28
CA GLY A 145 -5.03 5.73 -8.43
C GLY A 145 -5.47 5.98 -9.88
N GLU A 146 -4.61 5.68 -10.84
CA GLU A 146 -4.91 5.77 -12.28
C GLU A 146 -6.00 4.78 -12.70
N GLN A 147 -5.93 3.51 -12.25
CA GLN A 147 -6.96 2.51 -12.55
C GLN A 147 -8.33 2.92 -11.98
N ALA A 148 -8.36 3.50 -10.78
CA ALA A 148 -9.59 4.02 -10.18
C ALA A 148 -10.10 5.26 -10.94
N ALA A 149 -9.22 6.20 -11.31
CA ALA A 149 -9.57 7.43 -12.01
C ALA A 149 -10.12 7.16 -13.42
N ALA A 150 -9.47 6.29 -14.19
CA ALA A 150 -9.87 5.91 -15.55
C ALA A 150 -11.30 5.33 -15.59
N ARG A 151 -11.75 4.72 -14.49
CA ARG A 151 -13.09 4.11 -14.37
C ARG A 151 -14.13 5.03 -13.74
N SER A 152 -13.70 6.09 -13.04
CA SER A 152 -14.60 7.08 -12.44
C SER A 152 -15.26 8.00 -13.48
N GLY A 153 -14.77 8.01 -14.72
CA GLY A 153 -15.34 8.79 -15.82
C GLY A 153 -15.35 10.31 -15.57
N ARG A 154 -14.63 10.82 -14.55
CA ARG A 154 -14.54 12.27 -14.38
C ARG A 154 -13.78 12.85 -15.57
N PRO A 155 -14.40 13.73 -16.37
CA PRO A 155 -13.66 14.44 -17.39
C PRO A 155 -12.53 15.20 -16.69
N LYS A 156 -11.33 15.06 -17.23
CA LYS A 156 -10.16 15.87 -16.89
C LYS A 156 -10.64 17.31 -16.90
N ARG A 157 -10.86 17.89 -15.72
CA ARG A 157 -11.35 19.26 -15.58
C ARG A 157 -10.26 20.10 -16.21
N GLU A 158 -10.50 20.56 -17.43
CA GLU A 158 -9.63 21.49 -18.13
C GLU A 158 -9.40 22.64 -17.16
N GLN A 159 -8.17 22.73 -16.69
CA GLN A 159 -7.64 23.88 -16.01
C GLN A 159 -7.66 24.98 -17.06
N ARG A 160 -8.78 25.71 -17.15
CA ARG A 160 -8.81 27.00 -17.84
C ARG A 160 -7.90 27.90 -17.03
N ASP A 161 -6.63 27.95 -17.44
CA ASP A 161 -5.76 29.08 -17.17
C ASP A 161 -6.41 30.31 -17.81
N GLY A 162 -7.26 30.98 -17.03
CA GLY A 162 -7.68 32.35 -17.29
C GLY A 162 -6.54 33.29 -16.93
N THR A 163 -5.49 33.30 -17.75
CA THR A 163 -4.58 34.44 -17.82
C THR A 163 -5.26 35.50 -18.68
N ASP A 164 -6.18 36.26 -18.08
CA ASP A 164 -6.63 37.50 -18.69
C ASP A 164 -5.49 38.51 -18.59
N SER A 165 -4.96 38.78 -19.78
CA SER A 165 -3.87 39.70 -20.05
C SER A 165 -4.27 41.11 -19.65
N ALA A 166 -3.44 41.71 -18.80
CA ALA A 166 -3.30 43.14 -18.73
C ALA A 166 -2.63 43.64 -20.02
N THR A 167 -3.41 44.22 -20.93
CA THR A 167 -2.90 45.17 -21.92
C THR A 167 -3.86 46.34 -21.99
N GLY A 168 -3.41 47.48 -21.48
CA GLY A 168 -4.05 48.77 -21.71
C GLY A 168 -3.95 49.21 -23.17
N LEU A 169 -4.88 50.07 -23.56
CA LEU A 169 -4.77 51.13 -24.56
C LEU A 169 -6.15 51.80 -24.67
N GLU A 170 -6.34 52.91 -23.96
CA GLU A 170 -6.52 54.28 -24.51
C GLU A 170 -6.86 55.25 -23.36
#